data_AF-A0A661RVH3-F1
#
_entry.id   AF-A0A661RVH3-F1
#
_cell.length_a   1.000
_cell.length_b   1.000
_cell.length_c   1.000
_cell.angle_alpha   90.00
_cell.angle_beta   90.00
_cell.angle_gamma   90.00
#
_symmetry.space_group_name_H-M   'P 1'
#
loop_
_entity.id
_entity.type
_entity.pdbx_description
1 polymer ?
#
loop_
_entity_poly.entity_id
_entity_poly.type
_entity_poly.pdbx_seq_one_letter_code
_entity_poly.pdbx_strand_id
1 'polypeptide(L)'
;DIGNNELGDIFNSNSFYYSFGPAFRWNLFNYGRLKNQVRIQDARLQQLVTEYQNTVLDAAREVEDSMTGYIYAKREAEFIRQGVTSSKQSMELAMLQYEEGFIDYQRVLDSTRSLTQKQDQYAQLRGKIVTNVIALYKALGGGWQIRDGKEYLPSEVKEQMEDRTDWGNLLNEPLPVK
;
A
#
# COMPACT_ATOMS: atom_id res chain seq x y z
N ASP A 1 5.39 67.63 -49.14
CA ASP A 1 4.49 66.55 -49.56
C ASP A 1 5.10 65.22 -49.11
N ILE A 2 4.87 64.88 -47.85
CA ILE A 2 5.26 63.61 -47.24
C ILE A 2 4.12 63.33 -46.27
N GLY A 3 3.16 62.52 -46.72
CA GLY A 3 1.92 62.25 -46.00
C GLY A 3 2.19 61.58 -44.65
N ASN A 4 1.76 62.26 -43.58
CA ASN A 4 1.62 61.72 -42.24
C ASN A 4 0.60 60.57 -42.27
N ASN A 5 1.09 59.34 -42.43
CA ASN A 5 0.31 58.16 -42.10
C ASN A 5 0.72 57.75 -40.68
N GLU A 6 0.01 58.34 -39.72
CA GLU A 6 0.25 58.13 -38.29
C GLU A 6 -0.13 56.70 -37.89
N LEU A 7 0.66 56.13 -36.97
CA LEU A 7 0.41 54.87 -36.27
C LEU A 7 -0.96 54.81 -35.55
N GLY A 8 -1.76 55.88 -35.60
CA GLY A 8 -3.12 55.97 -35.04
C GLY A 8 -4.21 55.30 -35.88
N ASP A 9 -4.02 55.11 -37.19
CA ASP A 9 -5.07 54.54 -38.05
C ASP A 9 -5.32 53.03 -37.83
N ILE A 10 -4.34 52.32 -37.27
CA ILE A 10 -4.49 50.92 -36.84
C ILE A 10 -5.27 50.77 -35.51
N PHE A 11 -5.43 51.86 -34.75
CA PHE A 11 -6.22 51.90 -33.49
C PHE A 11 -7.59 52.56 -33.66
N ASN A 12 -7.97 52.93 -34.89
CA ASN A 12 -9.28 53.47 -35.20
C ASN A 12 -10.38 52.39 -35.06
N SER A 13 -11.55 52.75 -34.56
CA SER A 13 -12.67 51.83 -34.22
C SER A 13 -13.13 50.95 -35.41
N ASN A 14 -12.86 51.42 -36.63
CA ASN A 14 -13.19 50.73 -37.88
C ASN A 14 -12.18 49.63 -38.30
N SER A 15 -11.09 49.45 -37.55
CA SER A 15 -10.01 48.50 -37.84
C SER A 15 -10.12 47.18 -37.05
N PHE A 16 -11.23 46.97 -36.32
CA PHE A 16 -11.45 45.79 -35.48
C PHE A 16 -11.97 44.60 -36.32
N TYR A 17 -11.09 43.63 -36.60
CA TYR A 17 -11.42 42.45 -37.39
C TYR A 17 -11.57 41.23 -36.48
N TYR A 18 -12.81 40.75 -36.29
CA TYR A 18 -13.08 39.45 -35.67
C TYR A 18 -13.53 38.45 -36.74
N SER A 19 -12.89 37.29 -36.78
CA SER A 19 -13.39 36.16 -37.55
C SER A 19 -14.04 35.16 -36.61
N PHE A 20 -15.35 34.97 -36.75
CA PHE A 20 -16.09 33.87 -36.13
C PHE A 20 -16.61 32.98 -37.26
N GLY A 21 -16.23 31.71 -37.23
CA GLY A 21 -16.65 30.72 -38.21
C GLY A 21 -16.30 29.32 -37.73
N PRO A 22 -17.05 28.28 -38.15
CA PRO A 22 -16.77 26.92 -37.77
C PRO A 22 -15.43 26.46 -38.36
N ALA A 23 -14.53 25.95 -37.52
CA ALA A 23 -13.29 25.31 -37.97
C ALA A 23 -13.53 23.79 -38.12
N PHE A 24 -13.42 23.27 -39.34
CA PHE A 24 -13.52 21.84 -39.62
C PHE A 24 -12.15 21.26 -39.98
N ARG A 25 -11.65 20.32 -39.16
CA ARG A 25 -10.40 19.59 -39.45
C ARG A 25 -10.71 18.12 -39.71
N TRP A 26 -10.59 17.69 -40.95
CA TRP A 26 -10.73 16.30 -41.33
C TRP A 26 -9.40 15.74 -41.83
N ASN A 27 -8.79 14.88 -41.02
CA ASN A 27 -7.50 14.29 -41.35
C ASN A 27 -7.66 13.05 -42.25
N LEU A 28 -7.88 13.25 -43.56
CA LEU A 28 -7.95 12.14 -44.54
C LEU A 28 -6.60 11.41 -44.70
N PHE A 29 -5.47 12.13 -44.66
CA PHE A 29 -4.12 11.59 -44.89
C PHE A 29 -3.30 11.53 -43.60
N ASN A 30 -3.67 10.65 -42.67
CA ASN A 30 -2.96 10.47 -41.40
C ASN A 30 -1.85 9.40 -41.44
N TYR A 31 -1.57 8.74 -42.58
CA TYR A 31 -0.59 7.65 -42.70
C TYR A 31 -0.68 6.57 -41.59
N GLY A 32 -1.88 6.34 -41.04
CA GLY A 32 -2.10 5.40 -39.94
C GLY A 32 -1.80 5.94 -38.52
N ARG A 33 -1.40 7.20 -38.35
CA ARG A 33 -1.11 7.83 -37.03
C ARG A 33 -2.27 7.69 -36.05
N LEU A 34 -3.50 7.97 -36.47
CA LEU A 34 -4.68 7.83 -35.62
C LEU A 34 -4.89 6.36 -35.19
N LYS A 35 -4.71 5.42 -36.12
CA LYS A 35 -4.79 3.98 -35.83
C LYS A 35 -3.69 3.52 -34.87
N ASN A 36 -2.47 4.05 -35.02
CA ASN A 36 -1.37 3.79 -34.11
C ASN A 36 -1.60 4.41 -32.72
N GLN A 37 -2.20 5.60 -32.64
CA GLN A 37 -2.60 6.20 -31.38
C GLN A 37 -3.64 5.34 -30.65
N VAL A 38 -4.65 4.82 -31.38
CA VAL A 38 -5.61 3.85 -30.83
C VAL A 38 -4.89 2.60 -30.33
N ARG A 39 -3.94 2.05 -31.10
CA ARG A 39 -3.14 0.88 -30.68
C ARG A 39 -2.33 1.14 -29.41
N ILE A 40 -1.78 2.35 -29.24
CA ILE A 40 -1.07 2.73 -28.01
C ILE A 40 -2.03 2.76 -26.82
N GLN A 41 -3.23 3.33 -27.00
CA GLN A 41 -4.23 3.36 -25.92
C GLN A 41 -4.73 1.94 -25.57
N ASP A 42 -4.92 1.08 -26.57
CA ASP A 42 -5.29 -0.33 -26.37
C ASP A 42 -4.20 -1.11 -25.61
N ALA A 43 -2.93 -0.94 -25.99
CA ALA A 43 -1.80 -1.52 -25.26
C ALA A 43 -1.74 -1.03 -23.80
N ARG A 44 -2.02 0.26 -23.57
CA ARG A 44 -2.08 0.84 -22.21
C ARG A 44 -3.23 0.24 -21.40
N LEU A 45 -4.39 0.01 -22.01
CA LEU A 45 -5.51 -0.66 -21.37
C LEU A 45 -5.12 -2.10 -20.96
N GLN A 46 -4.51 -2.86 -21.87
CA GLN A 46 -4.06 -4.23 -21.58
C GLN A 46 -3.03 -4.26 -20.44
N GLN A 47 -2.11 -3.29 -20.39
CA GLN A 47 -1.19 -3.13 -19.28
C GLN A 47 -1.92 -2.91 -17.96
N LEU A 48 -2.88 -1.99 -17.91
CA LEU A 48 -3.66 -1.71 -16.69
C LEU A 48 -4.51 -2.91 -16.23
N VAL A 49 -5.07 -3.67 -17.17
CA VAL A 49 -5.80 -4.91 -16.86
C VAL A 49 -4.87 -5.94 -16.21
N THR A 50 -3.65 -6.09 -16.74
CA THR A 50 -2.64 -7.00 -16.19
C THR A 50 -2.18 -6.55 -14.80
N GLU A 51 -1.97 -5.24 -14.62
CA GLU A 51 -1.59 -4.65 -13.34
C GLU A 51 -2.67 -4.87 -12.27
N TYR A 52 -3.95 -4.72 -12.66
CA TYR A 52 -5.07 -5.04 -11.79
C TYR A 52 -5.11 -6.51 -11.41
N GLN A 53 -4.93 -7.42 -12.37
CA GLN A 53 -4.86 -8.87 -12.10
C GLN A 53 -3.73 -9.21 -11.12
N ASN A 54 -2.54 -8.65 -11.32
CA ASN A 54 -1.42 -8.83 -10.40
C ASN A 54 -1.73 -8.31 -9.00
N THR A 55 -2.35 -7.13 -8.90
CA THR A 55 -2.77 -6.55 -7.61
C THR A 55 -3.71 -7.49 -6.84
N VAL A 56 -4.68 -8.10 -7.54
CA VAL A 56 -5.61 -9.07 -6.93
C VAL A 56 -4.89 -10.34 -6.50
N LEU A 57 -3.99 -10.87 -7.33
CA LEU A 57 -3.19 -12.06 -7.01
C LEU A 57 -2.26 -11.83 -5.81
N ASP A 58 -1.64 -10.65 -5.74
CA ASP A 58 -0.77 -10.27 -4.63
C ASP A 58 -1.57 -10.11 -3.33
N ALA A 59 -2.76 -9.50 -3.40
CA ALA A 59 -3.66 -9.43 -2.24
C ALA A 59 -4.08 -10.83 -1.75
N ALA A 60 -4.42 -11.75 -2.66
CA ALA A 60 -4.75 -13.13 -2.30
C ALA A 60 -3.56 -13.84 -1.65
N ARG A 61 -2.34 -13.64 -2.17
CA ARG A 61 -1.10 -14.18 -1.59
C ARG A 61 -0.84 -13.63 -0.20
N GLU A 62 -0.98 -12.31 0.03
CA GLU A 62 -0.80 -11.71 1.36
C GLU A 62 -1.78 -12.30 2.40
N VAL A 63 -3.03 -12.57 2.01
CA VAL A 63 -4.02 -13.24 2.86
C VAL A 63 -3.59 -14.67 3.19
N GLU A 64 -3.17 -15.44 2.18
CA GLU A 64 -2.75 -16.83 2.36
C GLU A 64 -1.49 -16.93 3.23
N ASP A 65 -0.49 -16.10 2.98
CA ASP A 65 0.78 -16.07 3.73
C ASP A 65 0.53 -15.74 5.20
N SER A 66 -0.29 -14.74 5.49
CA SER A 66 -0.61 -14.32 6.85
C SER A 66 -1.46 -15.35 7.60
N MET A 67 -2.45 -15.95 6.94
CA MET A 67 -3.27 -17.01 7.52
C MET A 67 -2.45 -18.27 7.82
N THR A 68 -1.64 -18.70 6.86
CA THR A 68 -0.75 -19.85 6.99
C THR A 68 0.28 -19.60 8.09
N GLY A 69 0.91 -18.43 8.09
CA GLY A 69 1.84 -18.01 9.13
C GLY A 69 1.20 -18.03 10.52
N TYR A 70 -0.05 -17.56 10.68
CA TYR A 70 -0.77 -17.63 11.95
C TYR A 70 -0.99 -19.07 12.41
N ILE A 71 -1.47 -19.94 11.53
CA ILE A 71 -1.77 -21.35 11.86
C ILE A 71 -0.49 -22.08 12.31
N TYR A 72 0.60 -21.95 11.55
CA TYR A 72 1.86 -22.60 11.89
C TYR A 72 2.48 -22.03 13.17
N ALA A 73 2.51 -20.70 13.34
CA ALA A 73 3.04 -20.08 14.55
C ALA A 73 2.25 -20.51 15.80
N LYS A 74 0.92 -20.63 15.70
CA LYS A 74 0.07 -21.13 16.79
C LYS A 74 0.37 -22.59 17.12
N ARG A 75 0.51 -23.45 16.12
CA ARG A 75 0.86 -24.86 16.31
C ARG A 75 2.24 -25.02 16.94
N GLU A 76 3.22 -24.28 16.45
CA GLU A 76 4.59 -24.30 16.98
C GLU A 76 4.63 -23.79 18.42
N ALA A 77 3.87 -22.73 18.74
CA ALA A 77 3.77 -22.20 20.09
C ALA A 77 3.27 -23.25 21.09
N GLU A 78 2.30 -24.09 20.72
CA GLU A 78 1.83 -25.18 21.60
C GLU A 78 2.91 -26.22 21.88
N PHE A 79 3.72 -26.60 20.88
CA PHE A 79 4.83 -27.53 21.08
C PHE A 79 5.93 -26.94 21.96
N ILE A 80 6.32 -25.68 21.71
CA ILE A 80 7.32 -25.00 22.52
C ILE A 80 6.82 -24.78 23.95
N ARG A 81 5.53 -24.50 24.15
CA ARG A 81 4.92 -24.39 25.48
C ARG A 81 5.10 -25.67 26.30
N GLN A 82 4.88 -26.85 25.69
CA GLN A 82 5.15 -28.14 26.33
C GLN A 82 6.65 -28.32 26.66
N GLY A 83 7.53 -27.86 25.76
CA GLY A 83 8.97 -27.83 25.98
C GLY A 83 9.40 -26.93 27.15
N VAL A 84 8.75 -25.78 27.32
CA VAL A 84 8.95 -24.88 28.49
C VAL A 84 8.55 -25.60 29.77
N THR A 85 7.39 -26.25 29.82
CA THR A 85 6.95 -27.02 30.99
C THR A 85 7.95 -28.11 31.36
N SER A 86 8.43 -28.88 30.38
CA SER A 86 9.39 -29.96 30.60
C SER A 86 10.76 -29.44 31.06
N SER A 87 11.22 -28.31 30.49
CA SER A 87 12.46 -27.66 30.90
C SER A 87 12.38 -27.08 32.31
N LYS A 88 11.19 -26.59 32.71
CA LYS A 88 10.94 -26.07 34.06
C LYS A 88 11.05 -27.18 35.09
N GLN A 89 10.42 -28.32 34.84
CA GLN A 89 10.53 -29.51 35.69
C GLN A 89 11.98 -29.99 35.81
N SER A 90 12.73 -29.96 34.71
CA SER A 90 14.15 -30.35 34.71
C SER A 90 15.01 -29.40 35.55
N MET A 91 14.73 -28.09 35.50
CA MET A 91 15.41 -27.08 36.30
C MET A 91 15.06 -27.22 37.79
N GLU A 92 13.80 -27.44 38.13
CA GLU A 92 13.35 -27.69 39.51
C GLU A 92 14.01 -28.96 40.09
N LEU A 93 14.09 -30.04 39.31
CA LEU A 93 14.75 -31.28 39.74
C LEU A 93 16.27 -31.12 39.89
N ALA A 94 16.91 -30.33 39.03
CA ALA A 94 18.34 -30.01 39.18
C ALA A 94 18.58 -29.17 40.45
N MET A 95 17.69 -28.21 40.73
CA MET A 95 17.78 -27.41 41.96
C MET A 95 17.68 -28.28 43.21
N LEU A 96 16.70 -29.19 43.25
CA LEU A 96 16.52 -30.11 44.38
C LEU A 96 17.77 -30.98 44.61
N GLN A 97 18.30 -31.60 43.55
CA GLN A 97 19.51 -32.43 43.67
C GLN A 97 20.74 -31.63 44.09
N TYR A 98 20.84 -30.36 43.71
CA TYR A 98 21.92 -29.48 44.15
C TYR A 98 21.78 -29.15 45.64
N GLU A 99 20.57 -28.83 46.10
CA GLU A 99 20.27 -28.58 47.52
C GLU A 99 20.56 -29.81 48.40
N GLU A 100 20.34 -31.01 47.86
CA GLU A 100 20.67 -32.28 48.50
C GLU A 100 22.15 -32.70 48.33
N GLY A 101 22.94 -31.94 47.56
CA GLY A 101 24.38 -32.18 47.35
C GLY A 101 24.72 -33.32 46.38
N PHE A 102 23.77 -33.80 45.58
CA PHE A 102 23.98 -34.87 44.58
C PHE A 102 24.64 -34.40 43.28
N ILE A 103 24.57 -33.11 42.96
CA ILE A 103 25.11 -32.53 41.73
C ILE A 103 25.76 -31.17 41.98
N ASP A 104 26.66 -30.76 41.08
CA ASP A 104 27.23 -29.42 41.08
C ASP A 104 26.25 -28.35 40.57
N TYR A 105 26.41 -27.12 41.04
CA TYR A 105 25.60 -25.97 40.63
C TYR A 105 25.63 -25.70 39.12
N GLN A 106 26.68 -26.13 38.41
CA GLN A 106 26.77 -26.03 36.96
C GLN A 106 25.57 -26.70 36.26
N ARG A 107 25.06 -27.81 36.80
CA ARG A 107 23.90 -28.52 36.24
C ARG A 107 22.61 -27.69 36.39
N VAL A 108 22.47 -26.92 37.47
CA VAL A 108 21.37 -25.97 37.67
C VAL A 108 21.44 -24.85 36.63
N LEU A 109 22.64 -24.29 36.40
CA LEU A 109 22.85 -23.25 35.38
C LEU A 109 22.50 -23.74 33.97
N ASP A 110 22.94 -24.94 33.60
CA ASP A 110 22.65 -25.53 32.29
C ASP A 110 21.15 -25.75 32.08
N SER A 111 20.45 -26.27 33.09
CA SER A 111 18.99 -26.46 33.03
C SER A 111 18.22 -25.13 32.96
N THR A 112 18.68 -24.12 33.71
CA THR A 112 18.13 -22.76 33.68
C THR A 112 18.32 -22.13 32.31
N ARG A 113 19.52 -22.25 31.73
CA ARG A 113 19.81 -21.76 30.37
C ARG A 113 18.89 -22.38 29.33
N SER A 114 18.68 -23.70 29.40
CA SER A 114 17.76 -24.41 28.51
C SER A 114 16.32 -23.93 28.69
N LEU A 115 15.85 -23.74 29.93
CA LEU A 115 14.53 -23.19 30.21
C LEU A 115 14.37 -21.78 29.63
N THR A 116 15.31 -20.88 29.87
CA THR A 116 15.27 -19.51 29.35
C THR A 116 15.24 -19.49 27.82
N GLN A 117 16.06 -20.30 27.15
CA GLN A 117 16.03 -20.41 25.69
C GLN A 117 14.65 -20.85 25.16
N LYS A 118 13.98 -21.78 25.83
CA LYS A 118 12.62 -22.22 25.46
C LYS A 118 11.58 -21.14 25.73
N GLN A 119 11.70 -20.40 26.83
CA GLN A 119 10.82 -19.28 27.15
C GLN A 119 10.96 -18.14 26.12
N ASP A 120 12.19 -17.82 25.71
CA ASP A 120 12.45 -16.81 24.67
C ASP A 120 11.84 -17.23 23.32
N GLN A 121 12.04 -18.49 22.93
CA GLN A 121 11.40 -19.05 21.72
C GLN A 121 9.88 -18.95 21.78
N TYR A 122 9.28 -19.27 22.93
CA TYR A 122 7.84 -19.16 23.12
C TYR A 122 7.35 -17.72 23.00
N ALA A 123 8.07 -16.76 23.60
CA ALA A 123 7.74 -15.34 23.51
C ALA A 123 7.81 -14.82 22.06
N GLN A 124 8.84 -15.21 21.31
CA GLN A 124 8.96 -14.88 19.89
C GLN A 124 7.80 -15.44 19.06
N LEU A 125 7.38 -16.68 19.32
CA LEU A 125 6.23 -17.29 18.64
C LEU A 125 4.92 -16.57 18.97
N ARG A 126 4.72 -16.16 20.22
CA ARG A 126 3.58 -15.31 20.58
C ARG A 126 3.58 -13.99 19.82
N GLY A 127 4.75 -13.37 19.65
CA GLY A 127 4.93 -12.20 18.79
C GLY A 127 4.52 -12.49 17.35
N LYS A 128 5.02 -13.58 16.75
CA LYS A 128 4.67 -14.00 15.39
C LYS A 128 3.18 -14.23 15.18
N ILE A 129 2.50 -14.83 16.17
CA ILE A 129 1.03 -15.01 16.12
C ILE A 129 0.35 -13.65 15.96
N VAL A 130 0.71 -12.66 16.78
CA VAL A 130 0.09 -11.32 16.74
C VAL A 130 0.41 -10.61 15.43
N THR A 131 1.66 -10.64 14.97
CA THR A 131 2.04 -9.99 13.72
C THR A 131 1.33 -10.59 12.51
N ASN A 132 1.12 -11.91 12.50
CA ASN A 132 0.40 -12.59 11.42
C ASN A 132 -1.10 -12.25 11.43
N VAL A 133 -1.72 -12.07 12.61
CA VAL A 133 -3.10 -11.59 12.70
C VAL A 133 -3.23 -10.15 12.20
N ILE A 134 -2.28 -9.28 12.55
CA ILE A 134 -2.27 -7.89 12.05
C ILE A 134 -2.08 -7.87 10.53
N ALA A 135 -1.18 -8.72 10.00
CA ALA A 135 -0.95 -8.86 8.56
C ALA A 135 -2.20 -9.36 7.85
N LEU A 136 -2.92 -10.33 8.42
CA LEU A 136 -4.18 -10.84 7.87
C LEU A 136 -5.27 -9.75 7.85
N TYR A 137 -5.40 -8.99 8.94
CA TYR A 137 -6.31 -7.85 9.00
C TYR A 137 -6.00 -6.82 7.91
N LYS A 138 -4.72 -6.48 7.71
CA LYS A 138 -4.27 -5.58 6.65
C LYS A 138 -4.59 -6.15 5.26
N ALA A 139 -4.26 -7.42 5.00
CA ALA A 139 -4.42 -8.06 3.70
C ALA A 139 -5.90 -8.18 3.27
N LEU A 140 -6.81 -8.35 4.23
CA LEU A 140 -8.26 -8.32 4.01
C LEU A 140 -8.82 -6.90 3.77
N GLY A 141 -7.96 -5.87 3.76
CA GLY A 141 -8.38 -4.49 3.62
C GLY A 141 -8.90 -3.87 4.92
N GLY A 142 -8.43 -4.32 6.08
CA GLY A 142 -8.72 -3.64 7.34
C GLY A 142 -8.05 -2.27 7.44
N GLY A 143 -8.73 -1.28 8.04
CA GLY A 143 -8.13 0.02 8.39
C GLY A 143 -8.29 1.13 7.35
N TRP A 144 -8.92 0.88 6.20
CA TRP A 144 -9.23 1.96 5.25
C TRP A 144 -10.34 2.89 5.77
N GLN A 145 -11.27 2.39 6.60
CA GLN A 145 -12.36 3.18 7.19
C GLN A 145 -11.86 4.27 8.13
N ILE A 146 -10.63 4.17 8.64
CA ILE A 146 -9.98 5.22 9.45
C ILE A 146 -9.74 6.50 8.61
N ARG A 147 -9.84 6.39 7.27
CA ARG A 147 -9.77 7.48 6.31
C ARG A 147 -11.14 7.93 5.80
N ASP A 148 -12.22 7.30 6.24
CA ASP A 148 -13.57 7.73 5.89
C ASP A 148 -13.81 9.15 6.43
N GLY A 149 -14.18 10.08 5.54
CA GLY A 149 -14.35 11.50 5.87
C GLY A 149 -13.08 12.36 5.92
N LYS A 150 -11.89 11.87 5.51
CA LYS A 150 -10.68 12.72 5.37
C LYS A 150 -10.40 13.02 3.90
N GLU A 151 -10.25 14.30 3.56
CA GLU A 151 -9.89 14.76 2.21
C GLU A 151 -8.50 14.20 1.83
N TYR A 152 -8.43 13.40 0.74
CA TYR A 152 -7.19 12.74 0.30
C TYR A 152 -6.18 13.71 -0.31
N LEU A 153 -6.66 14.85 -0.80
CA LEU A 153 -5.85 15.90 -1.40
C LEU A 153 -5.65 17.01 -0.37
N PRO A 154 -4.40 17.33 0.01
CA PRO A 154 -4.12 18.57 0.72
C PRO A 154 -4.69 19.75 -0.06
N SER A 155 -5.23 20.75 0.63
CA SER A 155 -5.93 21.89 0.01
C SER A 155 -5.07 22.60 -1.04
N GLU A 156 -3.75 22.69 -0.78
CA GLU A 156 -2.76 23.25 -1.72
C GLU A 156 -2.65 22.45 -3.03
N VAL A 157 -2.71 21.11 -2.97
CA VAL A 157 -2.65 20.25 -4.16
C VAL A 157 -3.94 20.38 -4.97
N LYS A 158 -5.08 20.52 -4.29
CA LYS A 158 -6.38 20.74 -4.93
C LYS A 158 -6.42 22.06 -5.70
N GLU A 159 -5.93 23.14 -5.09
CA GLU A 159 -5.80 24.46 -5.73
C GLU A 159 -4.87 24.41 -6.96
N GLN A 160 -3.71 23.76 -6.84
CA GLN A 160 -2.80 23.56 -7.97
C GLN A 160 -3.42 22.72 -9.10
N MET A 161 -4.29 21.76 -8.76
CA MET A 161 -4.99 20.95 -9.75
C MET A 161 -6.07 21.77 -10.47
N GLU A 162 -6.84 22.57 -9.75
CA GLU A 162 -7.86 23.49 -10.29
C GLU A 162 -7.24 24.53 -11.24
N ASP A 163 -6.08 25.09 -10.88
CA ASP A 163 -5.35 26.05 -11.72
C ASP A 163 -4.85 25.44 -13.04
N ARG A 164 -4.52 24.15 -13.03
CA ARG A 164 -3.90 23.46 -14.17
C ARG A 164 -4.90 22.92 -15.17
N THR A 165 -6.07 22.51 -14.74
CA THR A 165 -7.05 21.81 -15.60
C THR A 165 -8.45 21.95 -15.02
N ASP A 166 -9.46 22.10 -15.88
CA ASP A 166 -10.85 22.04 -15.44
C ASP A 166 -11.23 20.59 -15.07
N TRP A 167 -11.39 20.33 -13.77
CA TRP A 167 -11.78 19.03 -13.23
C TRP A 167 -13.29 18.90 -13.02
N GLY A 168 -14.09 19.92 -13.33
CA GLY A 168 -15.52 19.95 -13.04
C GLY A 168 -15.82 19.69 -11.57
N ASN A 169 -16.74 18.76 -11.29
CA ASN A 169 -17.14 18.43 -9.91
C ASN A 169 -16.23 17.39 -9.23
N LEU A 170 -15.25 16.80 -9.93
CA LEU A 170 -14.50 15.64 -9.44
C LEU A 170 -13.64 15.94 -8.20
N LEU A 171 -13.20 17.19 -8.03
CA LEU A 171 -12.45 17.62 -6.84
C LEU A 171 -13.34 17.94 -5.64
N ASN A 172 -14.64 18.11 -5.87
CA ASN A 172 -15.64 18.49 -4.87
C ASN A 172 -16.66 17.38 -4.61
N GLU A 173 -16.55 16.25 -5.31
CA GLU A 173 -17.45 15.12 -5.16
C GLU A 173 -17.13 14.39 -3.84
N PRO A 174 -18.11 14.24 -2.93
CA PRO A 174 -17.90 13.44 -1.74
C PRO A 174 -17.55 12.02 -2.16
N LEU A 175 -16.61 11.40 -1.44
CA LEU A 175 -16.15 10.05 -1.74
C LEU A 175 -17.36 9.12 -1.90
N PRO A 176 -17.37 8.24 -2.93
CA PRO A 176 -18.44 7.28 -3.09
C PRO A 176 -18.52 6.43 -1.82
N VAL A 177 -19.61 6.61 -1.07
CA VAL A 177 -19.92 5.83 0.12
C VAL A 177 -20.20 4.40 -0.36
N LYS A 178 -19.43 3.43 0.13
CA LYS A 178 -19.72 2.00 -0.07
C LYS A 178 -20.22 1.37 1.21
#